data_AF-A0AA87Z6J6-F1
#
_entry.id   AF-A0AA87Z6J6-F1
#
_cell.length_a   1.000
_cell.length_b   1.000
_cell.length_c   1.000
_cell.angle_alpha   90.00
_cell.angle_beta   90.00
_cell.angle_gamma   90.00
#
_symmetry.space_group_name_H-M   'P 1'
#
loop_
_entity.id
_entity.type
_entity.pdbx_description
1 polymer ?
#
loop_
_entity_poly.entity_id
_entity_poly.type
_entity_poly.pdbx_seq_one_letter_code
_entity_poly.pdbx_strand_id
1 'polypeptide(L)'
;MGNQKSLKLVLVVMLVSFLTLNSFVIFKVFASDQLSWSRRAAEEAEEVAAISCSGHGRVYLDGVRVDADKPPICECNACFVGPDCSQSLPDCIADADSGNPLFLEPFWMRNAESSAVLTAGWHRLGYSFSDGSYISEELEKHIRQVHDIVGNAVTQGRYIIFGVGSTHLLNAAVHALSLQNSSSPAKVVASIPYYPVRLNA
;
A
#
# COMPACT_ATOMS: atom_id res chain seq x y z
N MET A 1 -14.83 64.04 -29.93
CA MET A 1 -14.92 63.60 -28.50
C MET A 1 -15.62 62.26 -28.27
N GLY A 2 -16.33 61.67 -29.27
CA GLY A 2 -17.02 60.37 -29.11
C GLY A 2 -16.12 59.12 -29.20
N ASN A 3 -15.03 59.18 -29.98
CA ASN A 3 -14.22 58.00 -30.31
C ASN A 3 -13.37 57.48 -29.12
N GLN A 4 -12.89 58.38 -28.25
CA GLN A 4 -12.04 58.02 -27.11
C GLN A 4 -12.82 57.43 -25.92
N LYS A 5 -14.09 57.84 -25.75
CA LYS A 5 -14.98 57.25 -24.75
C LYS A 5 -15.43 55.84 -25.17
N SER A 6 -15.72 55.66 -26.47
CA SER A 6 -16.04 54.36 -27.05
C SER A 6 -14.87 53.37 -26.94
N LEU A 7 -13.65 53.78 -27.26
CA LEU A 7 -12.46 52.93 -27.15
C LEU A 7 -12.17 52.49 -25.71
N LYS A 8 -12.31 53.41 -24.73
CA LYS A 8 -12.17 53.07 -23.30
C LYS A 8 -13.23 52.07 -22.84
N LEU A 9 -14.48 52.24 -23.30
CA LEU A 9 -15.57 51.32 -22.97
C LEU A 9 -15.31 49.92 -23.54
N VAL A 10 -14.84 49.82 -24.78
CA VAL A 10 -14.50 48.53 -25.41
C VAL A 10 -13.34 47.84 -24.68
N LEU A 11 -12.29 48.58 -24.31
CA LEU A 11 -11.17 48.05 -23.52
C LEU A 11 -11.62 47.54 -22.14
N VAL A 12 -12.51 48.26 -21.45
CA VAL A 12 -13.06 47.84 -20.15
C VAL A 12 -13.91 46.57 -20.31
N VAL A 13 -14.75 46.49 -21.34
CA VAL A 13 -15.57 45.28 -21.61
C VAL A 13 -14.69 44.08 -21.91
N MET A 14 -13.64 44.23 -22.74
CA MET A 14 -12.72 43.11 -23.01
C MET A 14 -11.95 42.66 -21.77
N LEU A 15 -11.52 43.60 -20.91
CA LEU A 15 -10.83 43.26 -19.66
C LEU A 15 -11.76 42.51 -18.69
N VAL A 16 -13.00 42.96 -18.54
CA VAL A 16 -14.02 42.30 -17.70
C VAL A 16 -14.35 40.92 -18.25
N SER A 17 -14.57 40.79 -19.57
CA SER A 17 -14.82 39.49 -20.21
C SER A 17 -13.63 38.53 -20.06
N PHE A 18 -12.40 39.02 -20.14
CA PHE A 18 -11.21 38.20 -19.93
C PHE A 18 -11.11 37.73 -18.47
N LEU A 19 -11.36 38.62 -17.51
CA LEU A 19 -11.34 38.28 -16.09
C LEU A 19 -12.45 37.28 -15.73
N THR A 20 -13.67 37.47 -16.22
CA THR A 20 -14.78 36.53 -15.97
C THR A 20 -14.54 35.18 -16.61
N LEU A 21 -13.99 35.13 -17.83
CA LEU A 21 -13.64 33.87 -18.50
C LEU A 21 -12.54 33.13 -17.73
N ASN A 22 -11.48 33.83 -17.29
CA ASN A 22 -10.42 33.22 -16.48
C ASN A 22 -10.95 32.71 -15.14
N SER A 23 -11.75 33.50 -14.42
CA SER A 23 -12.38 33.05 -13.17
C SER A 23 -13.28 31.84 -13.36
N PHE A 24 -14.02 31.75 -14.48
CA PHE A 24 -14.87 30.61 -14.80
C PHE A 24 -14.05 29.35 -15.14
N VAL A 25 -12.96 29.50 -15.90
CA VAL A 25 -12.03 28.40 -16.21
C VAL A 25 -11.35 27.90 -14.94
N ILE A 26 -10.85 28.81 -14.09
CA ILE A 26 -10.29 28.51 -12.77
C ILE A 26 -11.32 27.74 -11.93
N PHE A 27 -12.55 28.26 -11.82
CA PHE A 27 -13.60 27.59 -11.05
C PHE A 27 -13.92 26.20 -11.59
N LYS A 28 -13.98 26.00 -12.91
CA LYS A 28 -14.21 24.66 -13.49
C LYS A 28 -13.06 23.69 -13.24
N VAL A 29 -11.82 24.14 -13.34
CA VAL A 29 -10.63 23.32 -13.04
C VAL A 29 -10.61 22.93 -11.56
N PHE A 30 -10.84 23.88 -10.65
CA PHE A 30 -10.88 23.60 -9.22
C PHE A 30 -12.12 22.80 -8.78
N ALA A 31 -13.25 22.94 -9.47
CA ALA A 31 -14.46 22.18 -9.16
C ALA A 31 -14.42 20.74 -9.70
N SER A 32 -13.64 20.44 -10.76
CA SER A 32 -13.53 19.08 -11.29
C SER A 32 -12.55 18.20 -10.51
N ASP A 33 -11.56 18.78 -9.82
CA ASP A 33 -10.50 18.05 -9.11
C ASP A 33 -10.77 17.82 -7.61
N GLN A 34 -11.94 18.22 -7.11
CA GLN A 34 -12.22 18.06 -5.69
C GLN A 34 -12.68 16.65 -5.35
N LEU A 35 -11.78 15.86 -4.73
CA LEU A 35 -12.11 14.61 -4.05
C LEU A 35 -13.30 14.82 -3.10
N SER A 36 -14.28 13.92 -3.11
CA SER A 36 -15.49 14.04 -2.29
C SER A 36 -15.32 13.29 -0.96
N TRP A 37 -15.94 12.12 -0.81
CA TRP A 37 -15.90 11.31 0.41
C TRP A 37 -14.50 10.78 0.74
N SER A 38 -13.63 10.64 -0.27
CA SER A 38 -12.27 10.13 -0.14
C SER A 38 -11.27 11.12 0.43
N ARG A 39 -11.60 12.43 0.39
CA ARG A 39 -10.67 13.51 0.73
C ARG A 39 -10.05 13.33 2.10
N ARG A 40 -10.88 13.15 3.13
CA ARG A 40 -10.44 13.01 4.51
C ARG A 40 -9.46 11.84 4.69
N ALA A 41 -9.76 10.69 4.11
CA ALA A 41 -8.90 9.51 4.23
C ALA A 41 -7.55 9.70 3.52
N ALA A 42 -7.54 10.40 2.38
CA ALA A 42 -6.30 10.73 1.67
C ALA A 42 -5.46 11.75 2.45
N GLU A 43 -6.09 12.83 2.95
CA GLU A 43 -5.43 13.86 3.76
C GLU A 43 -4.82 13.26 5.03
N GLU A 44 -5.57 12.44 5.78
CA GLU A 44 -5.06 11.77 6.99
C GLU A 44 -3.86 10.85 6.69
N ALA A 45 -3.87 10.15 5.55
CA ALA A 45 -2.76 9.29 5.14
C ALA A 45 -1.50 10.08 4.77
N GLU A 46 -1.66 11.18 4.02
CA GLU A 46 -0.55 12.07 3.66
C GLU A 46 0.03 12.78 4.89
N GLU A 47 -0.82 13.26 5.80
CA GLU A 47 -0.39 13.91 7.05
C GLU A 47 0.45 12.97 7.90
N VAL A 48 0.01 11.72 8.08
CA VAL A 48 0.77 10.71 8.84
C VAL A 48 2.09 10.36 8.14
N ALA A 49 2.07 10.18 6.82
CA ALA A 49 3.27 9.87 6.06
C ALA A 49 4.29 11.03 6.04
N ALA A 50 3.85 12.27 6.24
CA ALA A 50 4.69 13.46 6.30
C ALA A 50 5.40 13.65 7.65
N ILE A 51 5.03 12.90 8.71
CA ILE A 51 5.68 12.99 10.02
C ILE A 51 7.11 12.49 9.90
N SER A 52 8.07 13.37 10.23
CA SER A 52 9.48 13.03 10.21
C SER A 52 9.88 12.21 11.45
N CYS A 53 10.41 11.01 11.21
CA CYS A 53 11.04 10.17 12.23
C CYS A 53 12.56 10.07 12.01
N SER A 54 13.20 11.19 11.63
CA SER A 54 14.66 11.35 11.50
C SER A 54 15.37 10.37 10.55
N GLY A 55 14.63 9.72 9.64
CA GLY A 55 15.17 8.64 8.79
C GLY A 55 15.44 7.33 9.54
N HIS A 56 15.04 7.24 10.81
CA HIS A 56 15.26 6.11 11.70
C HIS A 56 13.96 5.53 12.25
N GLY A 57 12.84 5.81 11.59
CA GLY A 57 11.53 5.27 11.93
C GLY A 57 10.50 5.68 10.89
N ARG A 58 9.24 5.34 11.18
CA ARG A 58 8.08 5.70 10.37
C ARG A 58 6.84 5.86 11.27
N VAL A 59 5.75 6.39 10.71
CA VAL A 59 4.45 6.47 11.39
C VAL A 59 3.39 5.78 10.55
N TYR A 60 2.45 5.10 11.19
CA TYR A 60 1.30 4.46 10.55
C TYR A 60 -0.02 5.03 11.08
N LEU A 61 -1.08 4.97 10.26
CA LEU A 61 -2.41 5.48 10.59
C LEU A 61 -2.99 4.87 11.87
N ASP A 62 -2.73 3.58 12.08
CA ASP A 62 -3.13 2.77 13.24
C ASP A 62 -2.06 2.73 14.34
N GLY A 63 -1.00 3.53 14.23
CA GLY A 63 0.04 3.64 15.24
C GLY A 63 -0.49 4.11 16.60
N VAL A 64 0.25 3.78 17.65
CA VAL A 64 -0.07 4.17 19.03
C VAL A 64 -0.09 5.69 19.16
N ARG A 65 -1.09 6.22 19.86
CA ARG A 65 -1.23 7.65 20.16
C ARG A 65 -1.02 7.88 21.65
N VAL A 66 -0.41 9.02 21.99
CA VAL A 66 -0.29 9.46 23.39
C VAL A 66 -1.66 9.87 23.93
N ASP A 67 -2.41 10.62 23.12
CA ASP A 67 -3.80 11.05 23.38
C ASP A 67 -4.62 10.94 22.09
N ALA A 68 -5.94 10.84 22.20
CA ALA A 68 -6.84 10.71 21.03
C ALA A 68 -6.69 11.88 20.03
N ASP A 69 -6.36 13.07 20.51
CA ASP A 69 -6.22 14.28 19.70
C ASP A 69 -4.79 14.50 19.16
N LYS A 70 -3.85 13.60 19.48
CA LYS A 70 -2.45 13.69 19.04
C LYS A 70 -2.20 12.77 17.83
N PRO A 71 -1.26 13.14 16.95
CA PRO A 71 -0.83 12.23 15.89
C PRO A 71 -0.20 10.96 16.49
N PRO A 72 -0.18 9.84 15.73
CA PRO A 72 0.52 8.63 16.16
C PRO A 72 2.02 8.87 16.35
N ILE A 73 2.64 8.11 17.25
CA ILE A 73 4.07 8.22 17.55
C ILE A 73 4.92 7.51 16.50
N CYS A 74 6.19 7.91 16.38
CA CYS A 74 7.15 7.20 15.54
C CYS A 74 7.42 5.77 16.04
N GLU A 75 7.38 4.83 15.11
CA GLU A 75 7.89 3.48 15.28
C GLU A 75 9.35 3.43 14.80
N CYS A 76 10.27 3.37 15.76
CA CYS A 76 11.70 3.44 15.50
C CYS A 76 12.29 2.13 15.00
N ASN A 77 13.29 2.24 14.14
CA ASN A 77 14.16 1.14 13.77
C ASN A 77 14.98 0.68 14.99
N ALA A 78 15.50 -0.55 14.91
CA ALA A 78 16.33 -1.13 15.97
C ALA A 78 17.46 -0.16 16.39
N CYS A 79 17.67 -0.02 17.70
CA CYS A 79 18.67 0.84 18.31
C CYS A 79 18.41 2.37 18.22
N PHE A 80 17.24 2.80 17.77
CA PHE A 80 16.82 4.21 17.81
C PHE A 80 15.63 4.42 18.75
N VAL A 81 15.61 5.56 19.43
CA VAL A 81 14.59 5.94 20.42
C VAL A 81 14.31 7.45 20.37
N GLY A 82 13.39 7.89 21.22
CA GLY A 82 12.91 9.26 21.28
C GLY A 82 11.63 9.46 20.45
N PRO A 83 10.98 10.62 20.59
CA PRO A 83 9.70 10.90 19.93
C PRO A 83 9.78 10.92 18.40
N ASP A 84 10.97 11.18 17.84
CA ASP A 84 11.25 11.29 16.41
C ASP A 84 12.35 10.31 15.94
N CYS A 85 12.68 9.31 16.78
CA CYS A 85 13.73 8.32 16.51
C CYS A 85 15.14 8.89 16.25
N SER A 86 15.42 10.13 16.66
CA SER A 86 16.74 10.78 16.45
C SER A 86 17.85 10.26 17.37
N GLN A 87 17.49 9.61 18.48
CA GLN A 87 18.45 9.24 19.52
C GLN A 87 18.90 7.80 19.35
N SER A 88 20.19 7.59 19.12
CA SER A 88 20.78 6.25 19.09
C SER A 88 21.00 5.73 20.51
N LEU A 89 20.66 4.46 20.75
CA LEU A 89 21.00 3.78 22.00
C LEU A 89 22.49 3.36 21.99
N PRO A 90 23.30 3.78 22.99
CA PRO A 90 24.67 3.31 23.13
C PRO A 90 24.71 1.81 23.45
N ASP A 91 25.74 1.12 22.99
CA ASP A 91 25.98 -0.32 23.22
C ASP A 91 24.82 -1.24 22.82
N CYS A 92 24.00 -0.79 21.86
CA CYS A 92 22.91 -1.60 21.32
C CYS A 92 23.42 -2.70 20.37
N ILE A 93 22.92 -3.92 20.55
CA ILE A 93 23.29 -5.08 19.75
C ILE A 93 22.52 -5.04 18.43
N ALA A 94 23.23 -5.17 17.31
CA ALA A 94 22.60 -5.29 16.00
C ALA A 94 21.79 -6.60 15.92
N ASP A 95 20.52 -6.48 15.56
CA ASP A 95 19.64 -7.61 15.31
C ASP A 95 19.50 -7.84 13.79
N ALA A 96 19.96 -9.00 13.34
CA ALA A 96 19.84 -9.48 11.96
C ALA A 96 19.32 -10.92 11.91
N ASP A 97 18.59 -11.36 12.94
CA ASP A 97 18.07 -12.74 13.05
C ASP A 97 16.87 -12.96 12.11
N SER A 98 16.04 -11.94 11.92
CA SER A 98 14.83 -12.00 11.10
C SER A 98 15.07 -11.69 9.62
N GLY A 99 14.42 -12.46 8.73
CA GLY A 99 14.34 -12.17 7.30
C GLY A 99 13.35 -11.05 6.93
N ASN A 100 13.14 -10.07 7.83
CA ASN A 100 12.18 -8.98 7.64
C ASN A 100 12.63 -8.04 6.49
N PRO A 101 11.86 -7.88 5.40
CA PRO A 101 12.34 -7.24 4.17
C PRO A 101 12.25 -5.70 4.19
N LEU A 102 12.56 -5.06 5.32
CA LEU A 102 12.46 -3.59 5.46
C LEU A 102 13.34 -2.82 4.45
N PHE A 103 14.36 -3.46 3.89
CA PHE A 103 15.18 -2.88 2.83
C PHE A 103 14.38 -2.48 1.56
N LEU A 104 13.17 -3.02 1.36
CA LEU A 104 12.28 -2.67 0.25
C LEU A 104 11.44 -1.41 0.50
N GLU A 105 11.34 -0.92 1.74
CA GLU A 105 10.51 0.23 2.08
C GLU A 105 10.85 1.49 1.26
N PRO A 106 12.13 1.89 1.07
CA PRO A 106 12.45 3.07 0.27
C PRO A 106 12.00 2.97 -1.19
N PHE A 107 11.89 1.75 -1.74
CA PHE A 107 11.33 1.56 -3.07
C PHE A 107 9.85 1.91 -3.09
N TRP A 108 9.06 1.42 -2.13
CA TRP A 108 7.63 1.70 -2.07
C TRP A 108 7.32 3.17 -1.77
N MET A 109 8.10 3.82 -0.90
CA MET A 109 7.95 5.26 -0.64
C MET A 109 8.14 6.12 -1.91
N ARG A 110 9.10 5.75 -2.77
CA ARG A 110 9.32 6.44 -4.05
C ARG A 110 8.23 6.20 -5.09
N ASN A 111 7.40 5.16 -4.89
CA ASN A 111 6.33 4.78 -5.80
C ASN A 111 4.93 5.01 -5.19
N ALA A 112 4.84 5.86 -4.15
CA ALA A 112 3.63 6.04 -3.35
C ALA A 112 2.37 6.30 -4.18
N GLU A 113 2.40 7.25 -5.12
CA GLU A 113 1.25 7.56 -6.00
C GLU A 113 0.79 6.34 -6.80
N SER A 114 1.73 5.58 -7.36
CA SER A 114 1.42 4.44 -8.23
C SER A 114 0.95 3.20 -7.47
N SER A 115 1.22 3.10 -6.16
CA SER A 115 0.91 1.92 -5.34
C SER A 115 -0.12 2.18 -4.25
N ALA A 116 -0.49 3.43 -3.99
CA ALA A 116 -1.51 3.77 -3.00
C ALA A 116 -2.87 3.23 -3.43
N VAL A 117 -3.63 2.69 -2.47
CA VAL A 117 -4.97 2.18 -2.69
C VAL A 117 -5.92 2.79 -1.68
N LEU A 118 -6.99 3.40 -2.18
CA LEU A 118 -8.11 3.82 -1.36
C LEU A 118 -9.17 2.72 -1.34
N THR A 119 -9.43 2.17 -0.15
CA THR A 119 -10.43 1.12 0.05
C THR A 119 -11.71 1.71 0.62
N ALA A 120 -12.81 1.67 -0.15
CA ALA A 120 -14.11 2.10 0.35
C ALA A 120 -14.60 1.17 1.49
N GLY A 121 -15.36 1.72 2.45
CA GLY A 121 -15.83 0.95 3.62
C GLY A 121 -16.79 -0.21 3.29
N TRP A 122 -17.33 -0.26 2.07
CA TRP A 122 -18.17 -1.35 1.56
C TRP A 122 -17.44 -2.26 0.57
N HIS A 123 -16.13 -2.12 0.40
CA HIS A 123 -15.36 -2.94 -0.52
C HIS A 123 -15.36 -4.41 -0.05
N ARG A 124 -15.89 -5.30 -0.90
CA ARG A 124 -15.84 -6.77 -0.72
C ARG A 124 -16.38 -7.29 0.62
N LEU A 125 -17.50 -6.74 1.10
CA LEU A 125 -18.19 -7.25 2.31
C LEU A 125 -18.79 -8.67 2.16
N GLY A 126 -18.96 -9.16 0.92
CA GLY A 126 -19.46 -10.51 0.66
C GLY A 126 -18.37 -11.58 0.81
N TYR A 127 -18.78 -12.81 1.15
CA TYR A 127 -17.87 -13.96 1.28
C TYR A 127 -17.23 -14.43 -0.03
N SER A 128 -17.85 -14.14 -1.17
CA SER A 128 -17.40 -14.57 -2.49
C SER A 128 -17.44 -13.43 -3.49
N PHE A 129 -16.74 -13.63 -4.60
CA PHE A 129 -16.86 -12.81 -5.79
C PHE A 129 -18.22 -13.09 -6.48
N SER A 130 -18.58 -12.25 -7.45
CA SER A 130 -19.87 -12.35 -8.16
C SER A 130 -20.04 -13.66 -8.95
N ASP A 131 -18.93 -14.32 -9.29
CA ASP A 131 -18.87 -15.62 -9.95
C ASP A 131 -18.89 -16.80 -8.96
N GLY A 132 -18.99 -16.53 -7.65
CA GLY A 132 -18.94 -17.54 -6.59
C GLY A 132 -17.53 -17.99 -6.22
N SER A 133 -16.48 -17.46 -6.86
CA SER A 133 -15.10 -17.77 -6.51
C SER A 133 -14.68 -17.06 -5.21
N TYR A 134 -13.54 -17.49 -4.67
CA TYR A 134 -12.87 -16.88 -3.51
C TYR A 134 -11.52 -16.24 -3.88
N ILE A 135 -11.18 -16.24 -5.17
CA ILE A 135 -9.89 -15.82 -5.71
C ILE A 135 -10.15 -14.66 -6.66
N SER A 136 -9.41 -13.57 -6.48
CA SER A 136 -9.51 -12.42 -7.38
C SER A 136 -8.92 -12.78 -8.75
N GLU A 137 -9.77 -12.80 -9.78
CA GLU A 137 -9.38 -13.02 -11.18
C GLU A 137 -8.29 -12.01 -11.62
N GLU A 138 -8.46 -10.73 -11.28
CA GLU A 138 -7.47 -9.71 -11.62
C GLU A 138 -6.14 -9.94 -10.89
N LEU A 139 -6.15 -10.38 -9.63
CA LEU A 139 -4.90 -10.67 -8.92
C LEU A 139 -4.20 -11.90 -9.53
N GLU A 140 -4.96 -12.94 -9.88
CA GLU A 140 -4.42 -14.11 -10.57
C GLU A 140 -3.74 -13.72 -11.89
N LYS A 141 -4.42 -12.91 -12.69
CA LYS A 141 -3.89 -12.38 -13.95
C LYS A 141 -2.57 -11.63 -13.76
N HIS A 142 -2.49 -10.74 -12.76
CA HIS A 142 -1.25 -9.99 -12.48
C HIS A 142 -0.13 -10.89 -11.96
N ILE A 143 -0.44 -11.91 -11.16
CA ILE A 143 0.56 -12.91 -10.72
C ILE A 143 1.16 -13.65 -11.93
N ARG A 144 0.31 -14.09 -12.87
CA ARG A 144 0.77 -14.73 -14.11
C ARG A 144 1.65 -13.79 -14.93
N GLN A 145 1.23 -12.54 -15.12
CA GLN A 145 2.00 -11.53 -15.83
C GLN A 145 3.37 -11.27 -15.20
N VAL A 146 3.45 -11.18 -13.87
CA VAL A 146 4.74 -11.01 -13.17
C VAL A 146 5.66 -12.20 -13.44
N HIS A 147 5.15 -13.43 -13.38
CA HIS A 147 5.95 -14.62 -13.69
C HIS A 147 6.39 -14.68 -15.16
N ASP A 148 5.55 -14.26 -16.09
CA ASP A 148 5.88 -14.21 -17.53
C ASP A 148 6.96 -13.17 -17.83
N ILE A 149 6.88 -11.99 -17.20
CA ILE A 149 7.87 -10.90 -17.35
C ILE A 149 9.21 -11.28 -16.73
N VAL A 150 9.19 -11.84 -15.52
CA VAL A 150 10.42 -12.19 -14.78
C VAL A 150 11.03 -13.50 -15.30
N GLY A 151 10.22 -14.39 -15.88
CA GLY A 151 10.66 -15.68 -16.40
C GLY A 151 11.08 -16.69 -15.32
N ASN A 152 10.60 -16.52 -14.07
CA ASN A 152 11.01 -17.34 -12.93
C ASN A 152 10.09 -18.55 -12.65
N ALA A 153 8.92 -18.65 -13.30
CA ALA A 153 8.01 -19.78 -13.12
C ALA A 153 7.13 -20.04 -14.35
N VAL A 154 6.78 -21.31 -14.59
CA VAL A 154 5.81 -21.70 -15.64
C VAL A 154 4.41 -21.77 -15.03
N THR A 155 3.56 -20.81 -15.40
CA THR A 155 2.18 -20.72 -14.87
C THR A 155 1.14 -21.36 -15.79
N GLN A 156 1.45 -21.58 -17.07
CA GLN A 156 0.51 -22.14 -18.05
C GLN A 156 0.02 -23.55 -17.64
N GLY A 157 -1.30 -23.74 -17.66
CA GLY A 157 -1.93 -25.01 -17.27
C GLY A 157 -1.85 -25.33 -15.77
N ARG A 158 -1.49 -24.36 -14.92
CA ARG A 158 -1.45 -24.50 -13.46
C ARG A 158 -2.64 -23.80 -12.81
N TYR A 159 -3.19 -24.43 -11.78
CA TYR A 159 -4.10 -23.77 -10.84
C TYR A 159 -3.31 -22.84 -9.92
N ILE A 160 -3.89 -21.69 -9.59
CA ILE A 160 -3.34 -20.75 -8.62
C ILE A 160 -4.28 -20.74 -7.41
N ILE A 161 -3.72 -20.90 -6.22
CA ILE A 161 -4.45 -20.88 -4.94
C ILE A 161 -3.81 -19.83 -4.05
N PHE A 162 -4.63 -19.03 -3.39
CA PHE A 162 -4.17 -18.03 -2.43
C PHE A 162 -4.21 -18.59 -1.01
N GLY A 163 -3.22 -18.21 -0.21
CA GLY A 163 -3.15 -18.52 1.20
C GLY A 163 -2.63 -17.33 1.99
N VAL A 164 -2.88 -17.36 3.30
CA VAL A 164 -2.37 -16.35 4.23
C VAL A 164 -0.90 -16.65 4.50
N GLY A 165 -0.04 -16.23 3.57
CA GLY A 165 1.39 -16.52 3.56
C GLY A 165 1.72 -17.94 3.07
N SER A 166 2.98 -18.13 2.66
CA SER A 166 3.47 -19.43 2.18
C SER A 166 3.46 -20.51 3.26
N THR A 167 3.58 -20.14 4.55
CA THR A 167 3.48 -21.08 5.68
C THR A 167 2.14 -21.82 5.70
N HIS A 168 1.02 -21.12 5.45
CA HIS A 168 -0.29 -21.75 5.33
C HIS A 168 -0.32 -22.71 4.13
N LEU A 169 0.13 -22.25 2.96
CA LEU A 169 0.14 -23.07 1.74
C LEU A 169 1.04 -24.32 1.87
N LEU A 170 2.14 -24.25 2.61
CA LEU A 170 3.01 -25.40 2.87
C LEU A 170 2.26 -26.49 3.66
N ASN A 171 1.56 -26.12 4.72
CA ASN A 171 0.77 -27.08 5.50
C ASN A 171 -0.40 -27.64 4.69
N ALA A 172 -1.11 -26.77 3.94
CA ALA A 172 -2.18 -27.19 3.04
C ALA A 172 -1.67 -28.20 1.98
N ALA A 173 -0.47 -27.99 1.43
CA ALA A 173 0.14 -28.89 0.46
C ALA A 173 0.52 -30.23 1.10
N VAL A 174 1.12 -30.23 2.30
CA VAL A 174 1.41 -31.47 3.05
C VAL A 174 0.14 -32.26 3.32
N HIS A 175 -0.92 -31.59 3.77
CA HIS A 175 -2.22 -32.21 4.00
C HIS A 175 -2.83 -32.79 2.71
N ALA A 176 -2.85 -32.01 1.62
CA ALA A 176 -3.41 -32.45 0.35
C ALA A 176 -2.65 -33.63 -0.29
N LEU A 177 -1.33 -33.73 -0.06
CA LEU A 177 -0.50 -34.82 -0.55
C LEU A 177 -0.49 -36.05 0.38
N SER A 178 -0.99 -35.90 1.61
CA SER A 178 -1.11 -37.00 2.56
C SER A 178 -2.33 -37.86 2.23
N LEU A 179 -2.11 -39.12 1.86
CA LEU A 179 -3.17 -40.08 1.58
C LEU A 179 -4.02 -40.33 2.84
N GLN A 180 -5.31 -39.98 2.80
CA GLN A 180 -6.23 -40.11 3.93
C GLN A 180 -6.43 -41.56 4.43
N ASN A 181 -6.15 -42.57 3.58
CA ASN A 181 -6.35 -44.00 3.88
C ASN A 181 -5.05 -44.83 3.75
N SER A 182 -3.90 -44.19 3.90
CA SER A 182 -2.62 -44.92 3.92
C SER A 182 -2.45 -45.69 5.23
N SER A 183 -1.89 -46.89 5.17
CA SER A 183 -1.53 -47.69 6.35
C SER A 183 -0.36 -47.10 7.15
N SER A 184 0.34 -46.10 6.59
CA SER A 184 1.43 -45.39 7.26
C SER A 184 1.39 -43.88 6.98
N PRO A 185 1.77 -43.01 7.95
CA PRO A 185 1.84 -41.57 7.74
C PRO A 185 2.78 -41.17 6.59
N ALA A 186 2.44 -40.10 5.88
CA ALA A 186 3.31 -39.51 4.87
C ALA A 186 4.60 -38.99 5.53
N LYS A 187 5.75 -39.28 4.93
CA LYS A 187 7.04 -38.78 5.41
C LYS A 187 7.35 -37.44 4.76
N VAL A 188 7.37 -36.37 5.56
CA VAL A 188 7.75 -35.03 5.12
C VAL A 188 9.21 -34.79 5.47
N VAL A 189 10.05 -34.51 4.47
CA VAL A 189 11.51 -34.37 4.65
C VAL A 189 12.05 -33.15 3.90
N ALA A 190 13.21 -32.67 4.36
CA ALA A 190 13.93 -31.54 3.77
C ALA A 190 15.44 -31.82 3.80
N SER A 191 16.16 -31.46 2.74
CA SER A 191 17.63 -31.54 2.72
C SER A 191 18.24 -30.48 3.63
N ILE A 192 19.26 -30.86 4.42
CA ILE A 192 20.00 -29.94 5.31
C ILE A 192 21.03 -29.13 4.49
N PRO A 193 21.19 -27.82 4.74
CA PRO A 193 20.43 -26.99 5.67
C PRO A 193 19.03 -26.62 5.12
N TYR A 194 18.03 -26.58 6.01
CA TYR A 194 16.64 -26.27 5.65
C TYR A 194 16.05 -25.14 6.49
N TYR A 195 14.93 -24.59 6.02
CA TYR A 195 14.16 -23.58 6.74
C TYR A 195 13.55 -24.16 8.04
N PRO A 196 13.90 -23.64 9.24
CA PRO A 196 13.55 -24.28 10.52
C PRO A 196 12.05 -24.32 10.86
N VAL A 197 11.22 -23.48 10.22
CA VAL A 197 9.76 -23.46 10.43
C VAL A 197 9.11 -24.83 10.17
N ARG A 198 9.82 -25.74 9.50
CA ARG A 198 9.41 -27.13 9.25
C ARG A 198 9.40 -28.06 10.49
N LEU A 199 9.98 -27.68 11.63
CA LEU A 199 10.19 -28.60 12.78
C LEU A 199 9.15 -28.53 13.90
N ASN A 200 8.21 -27.58 13.85
CA ASN A 200 7.17 -27.41 14.88
C ASN A 200 5.78 -27.85 14.40
N ALA A 201 5.70 -28.65 13.33
CA ALA A 201 4.46 -29.23 12.82
C ALA A 201 4.28 -30.66 13.34
#